data_AF-A0A960Y5S0-F1
#
_entry.id   AF-A0A960Y5S0-F1
#
_cell.length_a   1.000
_cell.length_b   1.000
_cell.length_c   1.000
_cell.angle_alpha   90.00
_cell.angle_beta   90.00
_cell.angle_gamma   90.00
#
_symmetry.space_group_name_H-M   'P 1'
#
loop_
_entity.id
_entity.type
_entity.pdbx_description
1 polymer ?
#
loop_
_entity_poly.entity_id
_entity_poly.type
_entity_poly.pdbx_seq_one_letter_code
_entity_poly.pdbx_strand_id
1 'polypeptide(L)'
;SISETALRVFQTEELRWVATDQGVLEHSCALGGQDPAPARHFQPWRWGGEGAPAVFFRDTGLSDAVGFRYQERDPVAAMDELIGHLETIRRGLPEEGEFLVPLILDGENAWEAYPGSGEAFLREFYGRIAAHPNLHWSTFSDHLDRGGSLGMLTHVRAGSWIRADFTTWMGHPQKTRGWELLAAARDDFQAALEAGGALRKVTLADGRTVPAPDPDVVGPGRPGDLARAMAAMADAESSDWFWWYGDDNPTEYGREFDDLFRGHLRNAAALAGLTPRPETASPVPHDGGRS
;
A
#
# COMPACT_ATOMS: atom_id res chain seq x y z
N SER A 1 1.78 -1.96 0.81
CA SER A 1 1.93 -3.34 1.34
C SER A 1 2.48 -4.25 0.27
N ILE A 2 3.39 -5.16 0.61
CA ILE A 2 3.95 -6.15 -0.33
C ILE A 2 4.02 -7.55 0.28
N SER A 3 4.08 -8.54 -0.59
CA SER A 3 4.42 -9.94 -0.29
C SER A 3 5.01 -10.57 -1.56
N GLU A 4 5.67 -11.71 -1.42
CA GLU A 4 6.16 -12.48 -2.58
C GLU A 4 5.05 -12.77 -3.60
N THR A 5 3.85 -13.16 -3.15
CA THR A 5 2.70 -13.40 -4.03
C THR A 5 2.24 -12.12 -4.72
N ALA A 6 2.17 -10.99 -4.02
CA ALA A 6 1.78 -9.72 -4.62
C ALA A 6 2.79 -9.25 -5.67
N LEU A 7 4.09 -9.36 -5.40
CA LEU A 7 5.16 -9.01 -6.35
C LEU A 7 5.08 -9.83 -7.64
N ARG A 8 4.67 -11.11 -7.57
CA ARG A 8 4.44 -11.94 -8.76
C ARG A 8 3.27 -11.44 -9.61
N VAL A 9 2.18 -11.00 -8.96
CA VAL A 9 1.06 -10.38 -9.68
C VAL A 9 1.53 -9.10 -10.35
N PHE A 10 2.25 -8.23 -9.64
CA PHE A 10 2.79 -6.99 -10.20
C PHE A 10 3.76 -7.24 -11.36
N GLN A 11 4.59 -8.28 -11.30
CA GLN A 11 5.43 -8.70 -12.41
C GLN A 11 4.61 -9.16 -13.62
N THR A 12 3.50 -9.87 -13.38
CA THR A 12 2.60 -10.35 -14.45
C THR A 12 1.92 -9.18 -15.17
N GLU A 13 1.60 -8.12 -14.43
CA GLU A 13 1.02 -6.88 -14.95
C GLU A 13 2.10 -5.85 -15.38
N GLU A 14 3.37 -6.29 -15.49
CA GLU A 14 4.49 -5.50 -16.01
C GLU A 14 4.77 -4.19 -15.25
N LEU A 15 4.46 -4.13 -13.94
CA LEU A 15 4.81 -2.98 -13.11
C LEU A 15 6.33 -2.84 -13.05
N ARG A 16 6.84 -1.63 -13.32
CA ARG A 16 8.28 -1.33 -13.28
C ARG A 16 8.81 -1.24 -11.84
N TRP A 17 8.01 -0.68 -10.94
CA TRP A 17 8.38 -0.45 -9.56
C TRP A 17 7.17 -0.44 -8.62
N VAL A 18 7.42 -0.74 -7.35
CA VAL A 18 6.51 -0.57 -6.22
C VAL A 18 7.27 0.03 -5.05
N ALA A 19 6.55 0.53 -4.04
CA ALA A 19 7.17 1.11 -2.85
C ALA A 19 6.52 0.65 -1.54
N THR A 20 7.31 0.59 -0.47
CA THR A 20 6.87 0.19 0.87
C THR A 20 7.81 0.76 1.95
N ASP A 21 7.73 0.25 3.18
CA ASP A 21 8.50 0.73 4.35
C ASP A 21 9.84 0.03 4.59
N GLN A 22 10.82 0.77 5.12
CA GLN A 22 12.15 0.25 5.44
C GLN A 22 12.11 -0.96 6.39
N GLY A 23 11.17 -1.03 7.33
CA GLY A 23 11.06 -2.18 8.22
C GLY A 23 10.72 -3.47 7.45
N VAL A 24 10.05 -3.36 6.30
CA VAL A 24 9.82 -4.52 5.41
C VAL A 24 11.14 -4.97 4.77
N LEU A 25 12.01 -4.04 4.39
CA LEU A 25 13.36 -4.37 3.90
C LEU A 25 14.19 -5.04 5.00
N GLU A 26 14.23 -4.45 6.19
CA GLU A 26 14.98 -4.96 7.34
C GLU A 26 14.54 -6.39 7.69
N HIS A 27 13.24 -6.64 7.79
CA HIS A 27 12.69 -7.97 8.06
C HIS A 27 12.97 -8.97 6.91
N SER A 28 12.94 -8.51 5.65
CA SER A 28 13.24 -9.34 4.48
C SER A 28 14.70 -9.77 4.44
N CYS A 29 15.62 -8.83 4.69
CA CYS A 29 17.05 -9.08 4.80
C CYS A 29 17.35 -10.02 5.97
N ALA A 30 16.78 -9.77 7.15
CA ALA A 30 16.95 -10.64 8.31
C ALA A 30 16.47 -12.09 8.03
N LEU A 31 15.32 -12.24 7.37
CA LEU A 31 14.80 -13.55 6.97
C LEU A 31 15.72 -14.27 5.95
N GLY A 32 16.33 -13.51 5.04
CA GLY A 32 17.26 -14.02 4.04
C GLY A 32 18.72 -14.17 4.51
N GLY A 33 19.03 -13.84 5.76
CA GLY A 33 20.41 -13.79 6.26
C GLY A 33 21.28 -12.74 5.57
N GLN A 34 20.66 -11.68 5.03
CA GLN A 34 21.33 -10.57 4.36
C GLN A 34 21.47 -9.39 5.33
N ASP A 35 22.58 -8.66 5.23
CA ASP A 35 22.76 -7.43 6.01
C ASP A 35 22.09 -6.24 5.29
N PRO A 36 21.08 -5.59 5.90
CA PRO A 36 20.52 -4.35 5.41
C PRO A 36 21.42 -3.18 5.83
N ALA A 37 22.69 -3.16 5.43
CA ALA A 37 23.58 -2.05 5.75
C ALA A 37 22.92 -0.71 5.35
N PRO A 38 23.12 0.40 6.09
CA PRO A 38 22.42 1.67 5.86
C PRO A 38 22.48 2.13 4.39
N ALA A 39 23.62 1.95 3.72
CA ALA A 39 23.79 2.31 2.32
C ALA A 39 22.89 1.56 1.34
N ARG A 40 22.38 0.38 1.73
CA ARG A 40 21.49 -0.43 0.91
C ARG A 40 20.01 -0.04 1.08
N HIS A 41 19.67 0.83 2.02
CA HIS A 41 18.31 1.37 2.13
C HIS A 41 18.00 2.36 1.01
N PHE A 42 19.03 3.03 0.49
CA PHE A 42 18.92 4.12 -0.48
C PHE A 42 19.20 3.68 -1.91
N GLN A 43 18.93 2.41 -2.21
CA GLN A 43 18.96 1.84 -3.55
C GLN A 43 17.68 1.00 -3.78
N PRO A 44 17.23 0.81 -5.02
CA PRO A 44 16.15 -0.12 -5.31
C PRO A 44 16.57 -1.56 -5.02
N TRP A 45 15.59 -2.40 -4.70
CA TRP A 45 15.77 -3.85 -4.58
C TRP A 45 14.86 -4.61 -5.54
N ARG A 46 15.13 -5.89 -5.74
CA ARG A 46 14.27 -6.80 -6.49
C ARG A 46 14.22 -8.15 -5.79
N TRP A 47 13.05 -8.76 -5.81
CA TRP A 47 12.86 -10.16 -5.46
C TRP A 47 12.22 -10.86 -6.65
N GLY A 48 12.81 -11.97 -7.10
CA GLY A 48 12.42 -12.67 -8.33
C GLY A 48 13.39 -12.46 -9.49
N GLY A 49 12.99 -12.95 -10.67
CA GLY A 49 13.82 -12.95 -11.89
C GLY A 49 13.72 -11.66 -12.71
N GLU A 50 14.17 -11.75 -13.95
CA GLU A 50 14.01 -10.68 -14.93
C GLU A 50 12.51 -10.31 -15.10
N GLY A 51 12.22 -9.02 -15.22
CA GLY A 51 10.86 -8.48 -15.29
C GLY A 51 10.21 -8.22 -13.93
N ALA A 52 10.74 -8.70 -12.80
CA ALA A 52 10.19 -8.37 -11.50
C ALA A 52 10.35 -6.86 -11.18
N PRO A 53 9.33 -6.23 -10.57
CA PRO A 53 9.38 -4.81 -10.24
C PRO A 53 10.54 -4.49 -9.30
N ALA A 54 11.12 -3.31 -9.45
CA ALA A 54 11.97 -2.75 -8.41
C ALA A 54 11.11 -2.40 -7.18
N VAL A 55 11.65 -2.59 -5.98
CA VAL A 55 11.01 -2.25 -4.71
C VAL A 55 11.82 -1.13 -4.08
N PHE A 56 11.18 0.02 -3.89
CA PHE A 56 11.72 1.14 -3.14
C PHE A 56 11.21 1.10 -1.71
N PHE A 57 12.09 1.45 -0.78
CA PHE A 57 11.76 1.49 0.64
C PHE A 57 11.88 2.93 1.12
N ARG A 58 10.79 3.48 1.65
CA ARG A 58 10.80 4.84 2.22
C ARG A 58 11.75 4.90 3.39
N ASP A 59 12.41 6.04 3.56
CA ASP A 59 12.98 6.37 4.86
C ASP A 59 11.82 6.72 5.81
N THR A 60 11.54 5.85 6.77
CA THR A 60 10.37 5.99 7.66
C THR A 60 10.47 7.29 8.45
N GLY A 61 11.65 7.56 9.01
CA GLY A 61 11.88 8.69 9.91
C GLY A 61 11.76 10.05 9.21
N LEU A 62 12.33 10.18 8.00
CA LEU A 62 12.22 11.39 7.19
C LEU A 62 10.81 11.56 6.63
N SER A 63 10.20 10.49 6.14
CA SER A 63 8.83 10.55 5.63
C SER A 63 7.84 10.95 6.73
N ASP A 64 7.97 10.41 7.94
CA ASP A 64 7.15 10.80 9.09
C ASP A 64 7.48 12.20 9.59
N ALA A 65 8.73 12.65 9.44
CA ALA A 65 9.10 14.03 9.76
C ALA A 65 8.28 15.02 8.92
N VAL A 66 8.27 14.82 7.60
CA VAL A 66 7.51 15.65 6.67
C VAL A 66 6.00 15.46 6.88
N GLY A 67 5.55 14.22 7.05
CA GLY A 67 4.13 13.89 7.15
C GLY A 67 3.44 14.35 8.43
N PHE A 68 4.15 14.34 9.57
CA PHE A 68 3.50 14.51 10.88
C PHE A 68 4.21 15.45 11.84
N ARG A 69 5.53 15.70 11.71
CA ARG A 69 6.29 16.46 12.72
C ARG A 69 6.58 17.89 12.32
N TYR A 70 6.93 18.11 11.05
CA TYR A 70 7.31 19.42 10.55
C TYR A 70 6.12 20.37 10.39
N GLN A 71 4.89 19.85 10.44
CA GLN A 71 3.66 20.65 10.45
C GLN A 71 3.57 21.61 11.64
N GLU A 72 4.23 21.30 12.76
CA GLU A 72 4.23 22.12 13.99
C GLU A 72 5.43 23.06 14.08
N ARG A 73 6.26 23.14 13.03
CA ARG A 73 7.55 23.84 13.06
C ARG A 73 7.61 25.02 12.10
N ASP A 74 8.53 25.93 12.41
CA ASP A 74 8.94 26.94 11.44
C ASP A 74 9.49 26.26 10.17
N PRO A 75 9.01 26.64 8.97
CA PRO A 75 9.43 26.06 7.69
C PRO A 75 10.95 26.05 7.45
N VAL A 76 11.65 27.13 7.81
CA VAL A 76 13.09 27.25 7.58
C VAL A 76 13.83 26.28 8.50
N ALA A 77 13.47 26.26 9.78
CA ALA A 77 14.07 25.35 10.76
C ALA A 77 13.81 23.87 10.43
N ALA A 78 12.60 23.54 9.96
CA ALA A 78 12.27 22.19 9.51
C ALA A 78 13.13 21.78 8.30
N MET A 79 13.33 22.68 7.34
CA MET A 79 14.16 22.41 6.17
C MET A 79 15.66 22.36 6.47
N ASP A 80 16.16 23.13 7.44
CA ASP A 80 17.54 23.00 7.93
C ASP A 80 17.80 21.59 8.48
N GLU A 81 16.86 21.06 9.27
CA GLU A 81 16.96 19.71 9.79
C GLU A 81 16.88 18.64 8.69
N LEU A 82 15.92 18.77 7.76
CA LEU A 82 15.77 17.83 6.65
C LEU A 82 17.05 17.75 5.80
N ILE A 83 17.60 18.90 5.39
CA ILE A 83 18.83 18.95 4.59
C ILE A 83 20.01 18.40 5.40
N GLY A 84 20.16 18.77 6.67
CA GLY A 84 21.23 18.24 7.52
C GLY A 84 21.17 16.72 7.67
N HIS A 85 19.97 16.13 7.72
CA HIS A 85 19.79 14.68 7.71
C HIS A 85 20.15 14.08 6.35
N LEU A 86 19.66 14.63 5.23
CA LEU A 86 20.01 14.16 3.89
C LEU A 86 21.52 14.21 3.62
N GLU A 87 22.21 15.25 4.06
CA GLU A 87 23.67 15.35 4.00
C GLU A 87 24.37 14.30 4.88
N THR A 88 23.80 13.99 6.05
CA THR A 88 24.32 12.93 6.92
C THR A 88 24.20 11.57 6.25
N ILE A 89 23.05 11.28 5.62
CA ILE A 89 22.86 10.09 4.79
C ILE A 89 23.94 10.07 3.70
N ARG A 90 24.09 11.16 2.93
CA ARG A 90 25.09 11.23 1.85
C ARG A 90 26.52 10.96 2.33
N ARG A 91 26.91 11.45 3.52
CA ARG A 91 28.24 11.18 4.12
C ARG A 91 28.43 9.73 4.53
N GLY A 92 27.37 9.02 4.87
CA GLY A 92 27.40 7.59 5.23
C GLY A 92 27.38 6.65 4.02
N LEU A 93 27.10 7.17 2.82
CA LEU A 93 27.06 6.41 1.57
C LEU A 93 28.44 6.31 0.92
N PRO A 94 28.70 5.26 0.12
CA PRO A 94 29.85 5.19 -0.76
C PRO A 94 30.03 6.45 -1.62
N GLU A 95 31.28 6.74 -2.00
CA GLU A 95 31.59 7.89 -2.86
C GLU A 95 30.97 7.70 -4.26
N GLU A 96 31.13 6.51 -4.82
CA GLU A 96 30.55 6.07 -6.08
C GLU A 96 29.17 5.42 -5.89
N GLY A 97 28.28 5.66 -6.84
CA GLY A 97 26.94 5.08 -6.88
C GLY A 97 25.85 6.13 -7.03
N GLU A 98 24.70 5.70 -7.54
CA GLU A 98 23.48 6.49 -7.53
C GLU A 98 22.60 6.03 -6.39
N PHE A 99 22.22 6.96 -5.52
CA PHE A 99 21.38 6.69 -4.36
C PHE A 99 20.13 7.54 -4.42
N LEU A 100 19.03 6.99 -3.93
CA LEU A 100 17.75 7.65 -3.84
C LEU A 100 17.24 7.56 -2.41
N VAL A 101 16.81 8.69 -1.84
CA VAL A 101 16.13 8.75 -0.54
C VAL A 101 14.63 8.89 -0.80
N PRO A 102 13.83 7.81 -0.69
CA PRO A 102 12.39 7.89 -0.96
C PRO A 102 11.67 8.52 0.23
N LEU A 103 10.98 9.64 -0.03
CA LEU A 103 10.06 10.27 0.90
C LEU A 103 8.64 9.93 0.45
N ILE A 104 7.99 9.03 1.19
CA ILE A 104 6.67 8.47 0.82
C ILE A 104 5.73 8.66 2.00
N LEU A 105 4.67 9.43 1.78
CA LEU A 105 3.70 9.85 2.79
C LEU A 105 2.33 10.09 2.14
N ASP A 106 1.27 10.06 2.96
CA ASP A 106 -0.09 10.35 2.48
C ASP A 106 -0.25 11.83 2.13
N GLY A 107 -0.93 12.07 1.00
CA GLY A 107 -1.16 13.42 0.50
C GLY A 107 -2.06 14.26 1.41
N GLU A 108 -3.10 13.67 2.01
CA GLU A 108 -3.99 14.40 2.92
C GLU A 108 -3.33 14.75 4.26
N ASN A 109 -2.54 13.83 4.82
CA ASN A 109 -2.09 13.93 6.20
C ASN A 109 -1.16 15.13 6.44
N ALA A 110 -0.25 15.39 5.50
CA ALA A 110 0.68 16.50 5.66
C ALA A 110 -0.02 17.84 5.43
N TRP A 111 -0.58 18.07 4.25
CA TRP A 111 -0.82 19.46 3.82
C TRP A 111 -1.99 20.12 4.55
N GLU A 112 -3.01 19.38 4.98
CA GLU A 112 -4.13 19.96 5.73
C GLU A 112 -3.73 20.43 7.14
N ALA A 113 -2.73 19.80 7.74
CA ALA A 113 -2.28 20.10 9.08
C ALA A 113 -1.21 21.20 9.15
N TYR A 114 -0.49 21.47 8.05
CA TYR A 114 0.45 22.59 8.00
C TYR A 114 -0.28 23.94 7.94
N PRO A 115 0.24 24.98 8.61
CA PRO A 115 -0.25 26.35 8.44
C PRO A 115 -0.27 26.78 6.97
N GLY A 116 -1.39 27.35 6.52
CA GLY A 116 -1.56 27.79 5.13
C GLY A 116 -1.46 26.66 4.10
N SER A 117 -1.93 25.47 4.47
CA SER A 117 -1.88 24.26 3.62
C SER A 117 -0.47 23.90 3.15
N GLY A 118 0.54 24.18 3.97
CA GLY A 118 1.94 23.86 3.68
C GLY A 118 2.65 24.80 2.71
N GLU A 119 2.02 25.89 2.23
CA GLU A 119 2.61 26.75 1.19
C GLU A 119 4.05 27.20 1.54
N ALA A 120 4.25 27.73 2.75
CA ALA A 120 5.55 28.22 3.19
C ALA A 120 6.60 27.09 3.26
N PHE A 121 6.22 25.93 3.81
CA PHE A 121 7.09 24.76 3.86
C PHE A 121 7.44 24.23 2.47
N LEU A 122 6.46 24.11 1.58
CA LEU A 122 6.68 23.62 0.21
C LEU A 122 7.57 24.56 -0.60
N ARG A 123 7.45 25.89 -0.41
CA ARG A 123 8.36 26.86 -1.04
C ARG A 123 9.80 26.66 -0.58
N GLU A 124 10.02 26.48 0.72
CA GLU A 124 11.35 26.17 1.26
C GLU A 124 11.85 24.80 0.78
N PHE A 125 11.00 23.78 0.80
CA PHE A 125 11.35 22.42 0.44
C PHE A 125 11.76 22.30 -1.03
N TYR A 126 10.92 22.73 -1.96
CA TYR A 126 11.24 22.69 -3.38
C TYR A 126 12.37 23.64 -3.73
N GLY A 127 12.35 24.86 -3.19
CA GLY A 127 13.36 25.89 -3.49
C GLY A 127 14.76 25.48 -3.06
N ARG A 128 14.92 24.99 -1.83
CA ARG A 128 16.24 24.64 -1.29
C ARG A 128 16.81 23.37 -1.89
N ILE A 129 16.01 22.34 -2.12
CA ILE A 129 16.50 21.12 -2.78
C ILE A 129 16.89 21.42 -4.23
N ALA A 130 16.11 22.23 -4.96
CA ALA A 130 16.45 22.61 -6.33
C ALA A 130 17.75 23.44 -6.43
N ALA A 131 18.06 24.24 -5.41
CA ALA A 131 19.29 25.03 -5.34
C ALA A 131 20.48 24.28 -4.72
N HIS A 132 20.28 23.07 -4.21
CA HIS A 132 21.31 22.34 -3.48
C HIS A 132 22.35 21.73 -4.45
N PRO A 133 23.66 21.86 -4.19
CA PRO A 133 24.69 21.41 -5.13
C PRO A 133 24.78 19.88 -5.28
N ASN A 134 24.39 19.14 -4.23
CA ASN A 134 24.59 17.69 -4.12
C ASN A 134 23.29 16.90 -3.92
N LEU A 135 22.12 17.54 -4.01
CA LEU A 135 20.82 16.88 -3.88
C LEU A 135 20.03 17.18 -5.16
N HIS A 136 19.36 16.17 -5.69
CA HIS A 136 18.63 16.27 -6.94
C HIS A 136 17.27 15.62 -6.82
N TRP A 137 16.26 16.26 -7.40
CA TRP A 137 14.96 15.65 -7.58
C TRP A 137 15.06 14.51 -8.60
N SER A 138 14.39 13.41 -8.29
CA SER A 138 14.25 12.27 -9.19
C SER A 138 12.91 11.61 -8.95
N THR A 139 12.32 11.06 -9.99
CA THR A 139 11.28 10.05 -9.84
C THR A 139 11.92 8.66 -9.69
N PHE A 140 11.14 7.66 -9.26
CA PHE A 140 11.58 6.27 -9.26
C PHE A 140 11.93 5.77 -10.66
N SER A 141 11.17 6.19 -11.67
CA SER A 141 11.42 5.78 -13.07
C SER A 141 12.70 6.39 -13.60
N ASP A 142 12.93 7.69 -13.38
CA ASP A 142 14.18 8.35 -13.81
C ASP A 142 15.41 7.72 -13.14
N HIS A 143 15.31 7.35 -11.87
CA HIS A 143 16.41 6.68 -11.16
C HIS A 143 16.71 5.29 -11.74
N LEU A 144 15.67 4.52 -12.09
CA LEU A 144 15.85 3.24 -12.76
C LEU A 144 16.44 3.40 -14.17
N ASP A 145 16.03 4.42 -14.92
CA ASP A 145 16.49 4.68 -16.28
C ASP A 145 17.96 5.13 -16.36
N ARG A 146 18.50 5.72 -15.29
CA ARG A 146 19.92 6.08 -15.17
C ARG A 146 20.85 4.88 -14.93
N GLY A 147 20.31 3.73 -14.53
CA GLY A 147 21.07 2.47 -14.46
C GLY A 147 21.90 2.28 -13.18
N GLY A 148 21.37 2.66 -12.02
CA GLY A 148 22.01 2.48 -10.71
C GLY A 148 22.09 1.03 -10.20
N SER A 149 22.69 0.84 -9.02
CA SER A 149 22.78 -0.48 -8.38
C SER A 149 21.41 -0.99 -7.95
N LEU A 150 21.17 -2.28 -8.19
CA LEU A 150 19.95 -2.97 -7.78
C LEU A 150 20.30 -4.07 -6.78
N GLY A 151 19.75 -4.00 -5.58
CA GLY A 151 19.86 -5.04 -4.58
C GLY A 151 18.99 -6.25 -4.93
N MET A 152 19.46 -7.47 -4.63
CA MET A 152 18.65 -8.69 -4.77
C MET A 152 18.26 -9.20 -3.40
N LEU A 153 16.96 -9.34 -3.16
CA LEU A 153 16.40 -9.98 -1.97
C LEU A 153 16.27 -11.49 -2.21
N THR A 154 16.66 -12.28 -1.22
CA THR A 154 16.42 -13.73 -1.20
C THR A 154 14.97 -14.05 -0.88
N HIS A 155 14.39 -13.31 0.07
CA HIS A 155 13.01 -13.44 0.53
C HIS A 155 12.37 -12.08 0.69
N VAL A 156 11.04 -12.03 0.59
CA VAL A 156 10.26 -10.84 0.98
C VAL A 156 9.35 -11.20 2.14
N ARG A 157 9.59 -10.55 3.29
CA ARG A 157 8.65 -10.59 4.40
C ARG A 157 7.40 -9.83 4.01
N ALA A 158 6.24 -10.48 4.11
CA ALA A 158 4.97 -9.80 3.86
C ALA A 158 4.72 -8.74 4.94
N GLY A 159 4.38 -7.52 4.51
CA GLY A 159 4.17 -6.40 5.42
C GLY A 159 3.62 -5.16 4.73
N SER A 160 3.16 -4.23 5.57
CA SER A 160 2.72 -2.91 5.14
C SER A 160 3.73 -1.84 5.51
N TRP A 161 3.40 -0.60 5.18
CA TRP A 161 4.18 0.53 5.65
C TRP A 161 3.95 0.94 7.11
N ILE A 162 2.96 0.35 7.78
CA ILE A 162 2.71 0.55 9.21
C ILE A 162 3.27 -0.66 9.94
N ARG A 163 4.24 -0.43 10.85
CA ARG A 163 4.90 -1.46 11.68
C ARG A 163 5.56 -2.61 10.90
N ALA A 164 5.71 -2.49 9.59
CA ALA A 164 6.22 -3.55 8.72
C ALA A 164 5.44 -4.89 8.82
N ASP A 165 4.15 -4.84 9.19
CA ASP A 165 3.25 -5.99 9.29
C ASP A 165 1.83 -5.63 8.84
N PHE A 166 0.86 -6.51 9.09
CA PHE A 166 -0.56 -6.31 8.75
C PHE A 166 -1.48 -6.10 9.94
N THR A 167 -0.95 -6.02 11.16
CA THR A 167 -1.75 -5.98 12.40
C THR A 167 -2.64 -4.75 12.50
N THR A 168 -2.45 -3.74 11.64
CA THR A 168 -3.36 -2.61 11.50
C THR A 168 -4.72 -3.01 10.91
N TRP A 169 -4.77 -4.04 10.06
CA TRP A 169 -6.02 -4.49 9.41
C TRP A 169 -6.47 -5.90 9.84
N MET A 170 -5.72 -6.57 10.73
CA MET A 170 -6.07 -7.92 11.21
C MET A 170 -5.71 -8.13 12.69
N GLY A 171 -6.28 -9.18 13.30
CA GLY A 171 -5.94 -9.63 14.66
C GLY A 171 -6.98 -9.26 15.71
N HIS A 172 -7.70 -8.14 15.54
CA HIS A 172 -8.84 -7.79 16.40
C HIS A 172 -10.08 -8.65 16.07
N PRO A 173 -10.87 -9.14 17.05
CA PRO A 173 -12.06 -9.97 16.79
C PRO A 173 -13.04 -9.36 15.78
N GLN A 174 -13.26 -8.04 15.88
CA GLN A 174 -14.11 -7.31 14.91
C GLN A 174 -13.54 -7.35 13.49
N LYS A 175 -12.23 -7.12 13.32
CA LYS A 175 -11.54 -7.20 12.02
C LYS A 175 -11.62 -8.62 11.46
N THR A 176 -11.36 -9.63 12.30
CA THR A 176 -11.48 -11.04 11.95
C THR A 176 -12.88 -11.36 11.43
N ARG A 177 -13.92 -10.90 12.12
CA ARG A 177 -15.30 -11.12 11.67
C ARG A 177 -15.61 -10.42 10.35
N GLY A 178 -15.11 -9.20 10.14
CA GLY A 178 -15.19 -8.53 8.84
C GLY A 178 -14.55 -9.35 7.71
N TRP A 179 -13.37 -9.92 7.97
CA TRP A 179 -12.63 -10.74 6.98
C TRP A 179 -13.36 -12.04 6.66
N GLU A 180 -13.99 -12.68 7.66
CA GLU A 180 -14.83 -13.86 7.46
C GLU A 180 -16.01 -13.57 6.52
N LEU A 181 -16.70 -12.44 6.74
CA LEU A 181 -17.82 -12.02 5.89
C LEU A 181 -17.37 -11.76 4.46
N LEU A 182 -16.26 -11.02 4.30
CA LEU A 182 -15.70 -10.71 2.99
C LEU A 182 -15.24 -11.97 2.25
N ALA A 183 -14.52 -12.87 2.92
CA ALA A 183 -14.06 -14.12 2.32
C ALA A 183 -15.23 -14.99 1.85
N ALA A 184 -16.25 -15.18 2.68
CA ALA A 184 -17.42 -15.98 2.34
C ALA A 184 -18.22 -15.40 1.16
N ALA A 185 -18.30 -14.06 1.06
CA ALA A 185 -18.93 -13.38 -0.07
C ALA A 185 -18.08 -13.45 -1.35
N ARG A 186 -16.75 -13.35 -1.22
CA ARG A 186 -15.81 -13.46 -2.34
C ARG A 186 -15.84 -14.86 -2.96
N ASP A 187 -15.96 -15.91 -2.16
CA ASP A 187 -16.10 -17.28 -2.65
C ASP A 187 -17.38 -17.44 -3.51
N ASP A 188 -18.52 -16.95 -3.02
CA ASP A 188 -19.78 -17.00 -3.78
C ASP A 188 -19.69 -16.17 -5.06
N PHE A 189 -19.10 -14.98 -4.97
CA PHE A 189 -18.93 -14.07 -6.09
C PHE A 189 -18.01 -14.65 -7.17
N GLN A 190 -16.91 -15.31 -6.78
CA GLN A 190 -16.03 -15.99 -7.71
C GLN A 190 -16.75 -17.13 -8.45
N ALA A 191 -17.59 -17.90 -7.76
CA ALA A 191 -18.42 -18.92 -8.40
C ALA A 191 -19.43 -18.32 -9.39
N ALA A 192 -20.02 -17.16 -9.07
CA ALA A 192 -20.91 -16.45 -9.99
C ALA A 192 -20.17 -15.90 -11.22
N LEU A 193 -18.95 -15.37 -11.07
CA LEU A 193 -18.13 -14.96 -12.21
C LEU A 193 -17.80 -16.15 -13.12
N GLU A 194 -17.49 -17.31 -12.55
CA GLU A 194 -17.23 -18.54 -13.32
C GLU A 194 -18.47 -19.00 -14.09
N ALA A 195 -19.61 -19.09 -13.42
CA ALA A 195 -20.89 -19.47 -14.04
C ALA A 195 -21.33 -18.48 -15.12
N GLY A 196 -21.02 -17.19 -14.94
CA GLY A 196 -21.29 -16.12 -15.90
C GLY A 196 -20.28 -16.06 -17.06
N GLY A 197 -19.27 -16.93 -17.10
CA GLY A 197 -18.22 -16.88 -18.13
C GLY A 197 -17.38 -15.59 -18.09
N ALA A 198 -17.32 -14.93 -16.93
CA ALA A 198 -16.65 -13.65 -16.71
C ALA A 198 -15.22 -13.81 -16.16
N LEU A 199 -14.65 -15.02 -16.25
CA LEU A 199 -13.28 -15.31 -15.85
C LEU A 199 -12.43 -15.65 -17.06
N ARG A 200 -11.20 -15.11 -17.08
CA ARG A 200 -10.13 -15.51 -17.99
C ARG A 200 -9.02 -16.24 -17.22
N LYS A 201 -8.23 -17.03 -17.93
CA LYS A 201 -7.01 -17.64 -17.37
C LYS A 201 -5.84 -16.67 -17.52
N VAL A 202 -5.15 -16.39 -16.43
CA VAL A 202 -3.93 -15.57 -16.41
C VAL A 202 -2.78 -16.45 -15.95
N THR A 203 -1.69 -16.45 -16.71
CA THR A 203 -0.43 -17.11 -16.32
C THR A 203 0.43 -16.11 -15.57
N LEU A 204 0.66 -16.38 -14.29
CA LEU A 204 1.52 -15.59 -13.44
C LEU A 204 2.99 -15.74 -13.85
N ALA A 205 3.82 -14.80 -13.42
CA ALA A 205 5.27 -14.80 -13.69
C ALA A 205 6.02 -16.06 -13.22
N ASP A 206 5.46 -16.83 -12.29
CA ASP A 206 6.00 -18.12 -11.84
C ASP A 206 5.48 -19.34 -12.62
N GLY A 207 4.73 -19.11 -13.70
CA GLY A 207 4.15 -20.13 -14.57
C GLY A 207 2.82 -20.70 -14.08
N ARG A 208 2.37 -20.38 -12.86
CA ARG A 208 1.05 -20.83 -12.38
C ARG A 208 -0.04 -20.13 -13.18
N THR A 209 -1.09 -20.88 -13.53
CA THR A 209 -2.28 -20.30 -14.18
C THR A 209 -3.41 -20.21 -13.17
N VAL A 210 -4.00 -19.02 -13.04
CA VAL A 210 -5.09 -18.71 -12.11
C VAL A 210 -6.28 -18.13 -12.86
N PRO A 211 -7.53 -18.35 -12.38
CA PRO A 211 -8.67 -17.61 -12.87
C PRO A 211 -8.59 -16.15 -12.40
N ALA A 212 -8.92 -15.21 -13.27
CA ALA A 212 -9.04 -13.80 -12.95
C ALA A 212 -10.27 -13.20 -13.63
N PRO A 213 -10.91 -12.18 -13.06
CA PRO A 213 -11.98 -11.43 -13.72
C PRO A 213 -11.54 -10.96 -15.11
N ASP A 214 -12.39 -11.17 -16.11
CA ASP A 214 -12.14 -10.68 -17.47
C ASP A 214 -12.47 -9.17 -17.54
N PRO A 215 -11.48 -8.28 -17.74
CA PRO A 215 -11.73 -6.84 -17.81
C PRO A 215 -12.64 -6.44 -18.99
N ASP A 216 -12.79 -7.29 -20.01
CA ASP A 216 -13.71 -7.03 -21.10
C ASP A 216 -15.17 -7.32 -20.75
N VAL A 217 -15.41 -8.09 -19.68
CA VAL A 217 -16.74 -8.43 -19.18
C VAL A 217 -17.10 -7.60 -17.95
N VAL A 218 -16.19 -7.52 -16.96
CA VAL A 218 -16.45 -6.92 -15.64
C VAL A 218 -15.51 -5.78 -15.28
N GLY A 219 -14.73 -5.29 -16.24
CA GLY A 219 -13.84 -4.16 -16.03
C GLY A 219 -14.58 -2.83 -15.76
N PRO A 220 -13.87 -1.81 -15.26
CA PRO A 220 -14.43 -0.49 -15.03
C PRO A 220 -15.11 0.07 -16.30
N GLY A 221 -16.32 0.61 -16.13
CA GLY A 221 -17.11 1.18 -17.24
C GLY A 221 -17.82 0.17 -18.14
N ARG A 222 -17.65 -1.14 -17.92
CA ARG A 222 -18.44 -2.17 -18.62
C ARG A 222 -19.90 -2.12 -18.17
N PRO A 223 -20.88 -2.28 -19.08
CA PRO A 223 -22.29 -2.34 -18.73
C PRO A 223 -22.66 -3.70 -18.12
N GLY A 224 -23.82 -3.75 -17.45
CA GLY A 224 -24.41 -5.00 -16.95
C GLY A 224 -24.17 -5.25 -15.46
N ASP A 225 -24.94 -6.18 -14.92
CA ASP A 225 -24.99 -6.37 -13.47
C ASP A 225 -23.73 -7.03 -12.91
N LEU A 226 -23.06 -7.93 -13.64
CA LEU A 226 -21.78 -8.50 -13.19
C LEU A 226 -20.65 -7.46 -13.10
N ALA A 227 -20.60 -6.49 -14.01
CA ALA A 227 -19.62 -5.39 -13.92
C ALA A 227 -19.91 -4.48 -12.71
N ARG A 228 -21.18 -4.20 -12.44
CA ARG A 228 -21.60 -3.45 -11.23
C ARG A 228 -21.33 -4.25 -9.95
N ALA A 229 -21.51 -5.57 -9.99
CA ALA A 229 -21.19 -6.47 -8.89
C ALA A 229 -19.69 -6.48 -8.60
N MET A 230 -18.84 -6.48 -9.64
CA MET A 230 -17.39 -6.37 -9.50
C MET A 230 -16.98 -5.06 -8.86
N ALA A 231 -17.59 -3.94 -9.25
CA ALA A 231 -17.35 -2.65 -8.59
C ALA A 231 -17.76 -2.68 -7.12
N ALA A 232 -18.94 -3.21 -6.79
CA ALA A 232 -19.39 -3.34 -5.41
C ALA A 232 -18.49 -4.29 -4.57
N MET A 233 -17.98 -5.36 -5.16
CA MET A 233 -17.02 -6.24 -4.50
C MET A 233 -15.68 -5.53 -4.27
N ALA A 234 -15.19 -4.76 -5.25
CA ALA A 234 -13.98 -3.96 -5.09
C ALA A 234 -14.12 -2.92 -3.97
N ASP A 235 -15.30 -2.27 -3.85
CA ASP A 235 -15.60 -1.38 -2.72
C ASP A 235 -15.56 -2.15 -1.39
N ALA A 236 -16.16 -3.34 -1.33
CA ALA A 236 -16.14 -4.18 -0.13
C ALA A 236 -14.73 -4.68 0.26
N GLU A 237 -13.82 -4.78 -0.71
CA GLU A 237 -12.42 -5.16 -0.50
C GLU A 237 -11.52 -4.01 -0.05
N SER A 238 -12.05 -2.78 0.08
CA SER A 238 -11.28 -1.66 0.62
C SER A 238 -10.73 -1.98 2.01
N SER A 239 -9.46 -1.64 2.23
CA SER A 239 -8.82 -1.78 3.54
C SER A 239 -9.38 -0.81 4.59
N ASP A 240 -10.07 0.26 4.17
CA ASP A 240 -10.61 1.28 5.08
C ASP A 240 -11.60 0.69 6.07
N TRP A 241 -12.42 -0.28 5.66
CA TRP A 241 -13.35 -0.96 6.58
C TRP A 241 -12.61 -1.56 7.78
N PHE A 242 -11.45 -2.15 7.52
CA PHE A 242 -10.61 -2.81 8.52
C PHE A 242 -9.73 -1.85 9.32
N TRP A 243 -9.55 -0.62 8.83
CA TRP A 243 -8.94 0.46 9.60
C TRP A 243 -9.84 0.90 10.75
N TRP A 244 -11.16 0.99 10.49
CA TRP A 244 -12.17 1.46 11.45
C TRP A 244 -12.68 0.38 12.41
N TYR A 245 -12.56 -0.90 12.06
CA TYR A 245 -12.91 -1.98 12.99
C TYR A 245 -11.90 -2.10 14.14
N GLY A 246 -12.40 -2.39 15.35
CA GLY A 246 -11.61 -2.48 16.56
C GLY A 246 -11.32 -1.14 17.22
N ASP A 247 -10.39 -1.17 18.19
CA ASP A 247 -10.20 -0.04 19.12
C ASP A 247 -9.01 0.87 18.74
N ASP A 248 -8.26 0.52 17.71
CA ASP A 248 -7.03 1.23 17.31
C ASP A 248 -7.33 2.61 16.71
N ASN A 249 -8.43 2.74 15.96
CA ASN A 249 -8.84 3.97 15.27
C ASN A 249 -10.34 4.25 15.50
N PRO A 250 -10.73 4.67 16.72
CA PRO A 250 -12.13 4.89 17.04
C PRO A 250 -12.73 6.02 16.20
N THR A 251 -13.98 5.86 15.80
CA THR A 251 -14.75 6.86 15.05
C THR A 251 -16.21 6.83 15.51
N GLU A 252 -16.86 8.00 15.51
CA GLU A 252 -18.29 8.09 15.81
C GLU A 252 -19.15 7.44 14.71
N TYR A 253 -18.60 7.27 13.50
CA TYR A 253 -19.27 6.70 12.32
C TYR A 253 -19.08 5.18 12.16
N GLY A 254 -18.62 4.49 13.21
CA GLY A 254 -18.27 3.07 13.10
C GLY A 254 -19.43 2.18 12.68
N ARG A 255 -20.66 2.53 13.08
CA ARG A 255 -21.88 1.80 12.69
C ARG A 255 -22.21 2.02 11.22
N GLU A 256 -22.09 3.24 10.75
CA GLU A 256 -22.33 3.64 9.37
C GLU A 256 -21.32 2.97 8.43
N PHE A 257 -20.04 2.93 8.81
CA PHE A 257 -19.01 2.23 8.05
C PHE A 257 -19.26 0.71 8.01
N ASP A 258 -19.69 0.11 9.12
CA ASP A 258 -20.10 -1.30 9.14
C ASP A 258 -21.32 -1.57 8.23
N ASP A 259 -22.33 -0.70 8.28
CA ASP A 259 -23.52 -0.80 7.43
C ASP A 259 -23.17 -0.67 5.94
N LEU A 260 -22.26 0.25 5.59
CA LEU A 260 -21.77 0.46 4.23
C LEU A 260 -20.98 -0.76 3.73
N PHE A 261 -19.98 -1.23 4.50
CA PHE A 261 -19.21 -2.43 4.18
C PHE A 261 -20.12 -3.62 3.88
N ARG A 262 -21.03 -3.95 4.80
CA ARG A 262 -21.97 -5.05 4.61
C ARG A 262 -22.96 -4.76 3.47
N GLY A 263 -23.30 -3.50 3.24
CA GLY A 263 -24.09 -3.04 2.10
C GLY A 263 -23.44 -3.39 0.76
N HIS A 264 -22.14 -3.14 0.62
CA HIS A 264 -21.37 -3.51 -0.57
C HIS A 264 -21.36 -5.02 -0.80
N LEU A 265 -21.16 -5.83 0.25
CA LEU A 265 -21.26 -7.30 0.16
C LEU A 265 -22.63 -7.77 -0.34
N ARG A 266 -23.72 -7.23 0.23
CA ARG A 266 -25.09 -7.57 -0.19
C ARG A 266 -25.36 -7.13 -1.63
N ASN A 267 -24.89 -5.95 -2.02
CA ASN A 267 -25.07 -5.41 -3.35
C ASN A 267 -24.31 -6.24 -4.39
N ALA A 268 -23.06 -6.61 -4.12
CA ALA A 268 -22.27 -7.48 -4.99
C ALA A 268 -22.97 -8.82 -5.22
N ALA A 269 -23.47 -9.46 -4.16
CA ALA A 269 -24.22 -10.71 -4.28
C ALA A 269 -25.50 -10.53 -5.11
N ALA A 270 -26.33 -9.53 -4.80
CA ALA A 270 -27.59 -9.30 -5.49
C ALA A 270 -27.39 -9.02 -6.99
N LEU A 271 -26.39 -8.20 -7.34
CA LEU A 271 -26.05 -7.89 -8.74
C LEU A 271 -25.44 -9.09 -9.46
N ALA A 272 -24.78 -10.00 -8.75
CA ALA A 272 -24.32 -11.27 -9.31
C ALA A 272 -25.43 -12.32 -9.43
N GLY A 273 -26.70 -11.98 -9.12
CA GLY A 273 -27.83 -12.90 -9.16
C GLY A 273 -27.86 -13.91 -8.01
N LEU A 274 -27.11 -13.63 -6.94
CA LEU A 274 -27.02 -14.47 -5.74
C LEU A 274 -27.94 -13.91 -4.64
N THR A 275 -28.41 -14.79 -3.77
CA THR A 275 -29.03 -14.37 -2.52
C THR A 275 -27.95 -13.94 -1.53
N PRO A 276 -27.98 -12.70 -1.01
CA PRO A 276 -26.99 -12.25 -0.03
C PRO A 276 -26.98 -13.15 1.21
N ARG A 277 -25.78 -13.42 1.74
CA ARG A 277 -25.62 -14.22 2.95
C ARG A 277 -26.33 -13.58 4.15
N PRO A 278 -27.17 -14.31 4.90
CA PRO A 278 -27.91 -13.76 6.04
C PRO A 278 -27.03 -13.06 7.08
N GLU A 279 -25.80 -13.53 7.27
CA GLU A 279 -24.82 -12.99 8.21
C GLU A 279 -24.45 -11.54 7.90
N THR A 280 -24.58 -11.10 6.64
CA THR A 280 -24.35 -9.71 6.25
C THR A 280 -25.48 -8.77 6.67
N ALA A 281 -26.65 -9.28 7.05
CA ALA A 281 -27.77 -8.45 7.51
C ALA A 281 -27.55 -7.93 8.94
N SER A 282 -26.74 -8.63 9.74
CA SER A 282 -26.45 -8.25 11.13
C SER A 282 -25.15 -7.45 11.23
N PRO A 283 -25.07 -6.46 12.14
CA PRO A 283 -23.84 -5.74 12.39
C PRO A 283 -22.68 -6.64 12.81
N VAL A 284 -21.46 -6.27 12.41
CA VAL A 284 -20.26 -6.93 12.94
C VAL A 284 -20.17 -6.61 14.44
N PRO A 285 -20.08 -7.61 15.33
CA PRO A 285 -20.06 -7.36 16.77
C PRO A 285 -18.85 -6.50 17.20
N HIS A 286 -19.11 -5.48 18.00
CA HIS A 286 -18.08 -4.80 18.77
C HIS A 286 -17.90 -5.57 20.09
N ASP A 287 -16.72 -6.12 20.34
CA ASP A 287 -16.38 -6.71 21.64
C ASP A 287 -16.18 -5.57 22.66
N GLY A 288 -17.28 -5.07 23.22
CA GLY A 288 -17.21 -3.94 24.17
C GLY A 288 -18.52 -3.45 24.78
N GLY A 289 -19.66 -4.08 24.50
CA GLY A 289 -20.94 -3.70 25.08
C GLY A 289 -21.66 -4.89 25.69
N ARG A 290 -21.35 -5.22 26.95
CA ARG A 290 -22.41 -5.74 27.82
C ARG A 290 -23.48 -4.66 27.87
N SER A 291 -24.69 -5.03 27.45
CA SER A 291 -25.93 -4.30 27.69
C SER A 291 -26.05 -3.84 29.14
#